data_AF-A0A3M0L0H5-F1
#
_entry.id   AF-A0A3M0L0H5-F1
#
_cell.length_a   1.000
_cell.length_b   1.000
_cell.length_c   1.000
_cell.angle_alpha   90.00
_cell.angle_beta   90.00
_cell.angle_gamma   90.00
#
_symmetry.space_group_name_H-M   'P 1'
#
loop_
_entity.id
_entity.type
_entity.pdbx_description
1 polymer ?
#
loop_
_entity_poly.entity_id
_entity_poly.type
_entity_poly.pdbx_seq_one_letter_code
_entity_poly.pdbx_strand_id
1 'polypeptide(L)'
;MQWSQEEEENARKKATENSLVKVQPEDQDKYEREASKYWNEFYKTHKNNFFKDRNWLFLEFPEILPEKRRREFKTEKISSEHTKIINNNSFSLKNGMFEEGEKYWKNNYGGGSAVVQGYVYNKNQVNALTDNPQGKNCGEELGKVESFPGCDATFRILEVGCGAGNSVFPILKVLCNTPGTFLYCCDFASGAVELVKSHSSYNSAWCSAFVHDVCDDALPYPFPDEILDVILLVFVLSTIHPDRDEHESHKAMVQVSKTIQSGDFGSP
;
A
#
# COMPACT_ATOMS: atom_id res chain seq x y z
N MET A 1 -17.53 14.55 -4.05
CA MET A 1 -18.85 14.23 -3.49
C MET A 1 -18.99 15.08 -2.24
N GLN A 2 -20.07 15.86 -2.09
CA GLN A 2 -20.35 16.60 -0.85
C GLN A 2 -21.49 15.88 -0.13
N TRP A 3 -21.31 15.61 1.15
CA TRP A 3 -22.31 14.97 1.99
C TRP A 3 -23.48 15.93 2.21
N SER A 4 -24.69 15.37 2.26
CA SER A 4 -25.86 16.09 2.76
C SER A 4 -25.81 16.23 4.28
N GLN A 5 -26.54 17.20 4.83
CA GLN A 5 -26.66 17.38 6.28
C GLN A 5 -27.24 16.14 6.98
N GLU A 6 -28.18 15.45 6.32
CA GLU A 6 -28.80 14.23 6.85
C GLU A 6 -27.79 13.07 6.91
N GLU A 7 -26.97 12.90 5.88
CA GLU A 7 -25.90 11.87 5.88
C GLU A 7 -24.85 12.18 6.95
N GLU A 8 -24.50 13.45 7.12
CA GLU A 8 -23.55 13.87 8.16
C GLU A 8 -24.11 13.60 9.57
N GLU A 9 -25.38 13.93 9.82
CA GLU A 9 -26.02 13.68 11.11
C GLU A 9 -26.17 12.18 11.40
N ASN A 10 -26.52 11.38 10.39
CA ASN A 10 -26.59 9.92 10.50
C ASN A 10 -25.22 9.29 10.79
N ALA A 11 -24.15 9.77 10.14
CA ALA A 11 -22.79 9.31 10.42
C ALA A 11 -22.37 9.66 11.86
N ARG A 12 -22.65 10.89 12.32
CA ARG A 12 -22.37 11.31 13.71
C ARG A 12 -23.14 10.46 14.73
N LYS A 13 -24.40 10.16 14.45
CA LYS A 13 -25.22 9.30 15.32
C LYS A 13 -24.65 7.89 15.42
N LYS A 14 -24.30 7.26 14.30
CA LYS A 14 -23.65 5.94 14.28
C LYS A 14 -22.29 5.95 14.99
N ALA A 15 -21.48 6.98 14.78
CA ALA A 15 -20.20 7.12 15.48
C ALA A 15 -20.40 7.21 17.00
N THR A 16 -21.41 7.95 17.44
CA THR A 16 -21.78 8.05 18.85
C THR A 16 -22.23 6.69 19.40
N GLU A 17 -23.14 6.00 18.71
CA GLU A 17 -23.63 4.67 19.08
C GLU A 17 -22.49 3.65 19.20
N ASN A 18 -21.58 3.61 18.21
CA ASN A 18 -20.41 2.74 18.21
C ASN A 18 -19.43 3.06 19.36
N SER A 19 -19.40 4.30 19.83
CA SER A 19 -18.51 4.75 20.92
C SER A 19 -19.07 4.55 22.33
N LEU A 20 -20.33 4.11 22.47
CA LEU A 20 -21.01 3.95 23.76
C LEU A 20 -20.39 2.86 24.63
N VAL A 21 -19.94 1.77 24.01
CA VAL A 21 -19.34 0.63 24.70
C VAL A 21 -17.84 0.67 24.47
N LYS A 22 -17.09 1.07 25.49
CA LYS A 22 -15.64 1.05 25.47
C LYS A 22 -15.11 -0.20 26.16
N VAL A 23 -14.01 -0.71 25.63
CA VAL A 23 -13.22 -1.76 26.29
C VAL A 23 -12.69 -1.21 27.62
N GLN A 24 -12.66 -2.05 28.65
CA GLN A 24 -12.09 -1.64 29.95
C GLN A 24 -10.60 -1.28 29.80
N PRO A 25 -10.07 -0.30 30.55
CA PRO A 25 -8.68 0.14 30.40
C PRO A 25 -7.66 -1.01 30.47
N GLU A 26 -7.89 -1.99 31.35
CA GLU A 26 -7.00 -3.14 31.53
C GLU A 26 -6.93 -4.04 30.29
N ASP A 27 -8.04 -4.14 29.57
CA ASP A 27 -8.14 -4.90 28.32
C ASP A 27 -7.59 -4.11 27.13
N GLN A 28 -7.66 -2.76 27.15
CA GLN A 28 -7.09 -1.91 26.09
C GLN A 28 -5.58 -2.13 25.97
N ASP A 29 -4.86 -2.01 27.08
CA ASP A 29 -3.40 -2.25 27.12
C ASP A 29 -3.03 -3.66 26.64
N LYS A 30 -3.86 -4.65 26.98
CA LYS A 30 -3.67 -6.03 26.54
C LYS A 30 -3.86 -6.16 25.04
N TYR A 31 -4.95 -5.63 24.48
CA TYR A 31 -5.23 -5.71 23.06
C TYR A 31 -4.20 -4.93 22.23
N GLU A 32 -3.71 -3.81 22.73
CA GLU A 32 -2.64 -3.03 22.11
C GLU A 32 -1.33 -3.83 22.07
N ARG A 33 -0.86 -4.35 23.22
CA ARG A 33 0.38 -5.13 23.28
C ARG A 33 0.33 -6.44 22.51
N GLU A 34 -0.83 -7.10 22.50
CA GLU A 34 -1.02 -8.40 21.83
C GLU A 34 -1.66 -8.26 20.43
N ALA A 35 -1.80 -7.05 19.88
CA ALA A 35 -2.49 -6.80 18.62
C ALA A 35 -1.97 -7.71 17.49
N SER A 36 -0.64 -7.78 17.35
CA SER A 36 0.00 -8.58 16.29
C SER A 36 -0.37 -10.07 16.39
N LYS A 37 -0.46 -10.60 17.61
CA LYS A 37 -0.88 -11.99 17.86
C LYS A 37 -2.34 -12.21 17.46
N TYR A 38 -3.24 -11.30 17.81
CA TYR A 38 -4.65 -11.43 17.44
C TYR A 38 -4.86 -11.36 15.93
N TRP A 39 -4.16 -10.45 15.24
CA TRP A 39 -4.21 -10.35 13.79
C TRP A 39 -3.59 -11.57 13.11
N ASN A 40 -2.47 -12.09 13.61
CA ASN A 40 -1.88 -13.32 13.09
C ASN A 40 -2.84 -14.52 13.21
N GLU A 41 -3.52 -14.70 14.35
CA GLU A 41 -4.52 -15.76 14.49
C GLU A 41 -5.74 -15.54 13.57
N PHE A 42 -6.14 -14.29 13.37
CA PHE A 42 -7.17 -13.93 12.40
C PHE A 42 -6.78 -14.35 10.98
N TYR A 43 -5.59 -13.99 10.51
CA TYR A 43 -5.09 -14.34 9.17
C TYR A 43 -4.88 -15.84 8.98
N LYS A 44 -4.43 -16.54 10.02
CA LYS A 44 -4.31 -18.00 10.03
C LYS A 44 -5.67 -18.68 9.85
N THR A 45 -6.72 -18.13 10.45
CA THR A 45 -8.09 -18.66 10.38
C THR A 45 -8.76 -18.33 9.05
N HIS A 46 -8.70 -17.07 8.62
CA HIS A 46 -9.52 -16.56 7.50
C HIS A 46 -8.77 -16.48 6.16
N LYS A 47 -7.43 -16.46 6.18
CA LYS A 47 -6.57 -16.30 5.00
C LYS A 47 -7.00 -15.08 4.16
N ASN A 48 -7.22 -15.27 2.87
CA ASN A 48 -7.68 -14.23 1.94
C ASN A 48 -9.20 -14.21 1.72
N ASN A 49 -9.99 -14.99 2.47
CA ASN A 49 -11.43 -15.16 2.17
C ASN A 49 -12.33 -14.11 2.83
N PHE A 50 -11.78 -13.20 3.63
CA PHE A 50 -12.58 -12.29 4.44
C PHE A 50 -12.97 -11.00 3.72
N PHE A 51 -12.07 -10.44 2.90
CA PHE A 51 -12.33 -9.21 2.14
C PHE A 51 -12.36 -9.50 0.65
N LYS A 52 -13.09 -8.67 -0.11
CA LYS A 52 -13.09 -8.71 -1.58
C LYS A 52 -11.93 -7.86 -2.12
N ASP A 53 -11.42 -8.27 -3.28
CA ASP A 53 -10.45 -7.49 -4.03
C ASP A 53 -11.00 -6.09 -4.39
N ARG A 54 -10.18 -5.07 -4.13
CA ARG A 54 -10.53 -3.65 -4.33
C ARG A 54 -10.28 -3.20 -5.77
N ASN A 55 -10.84 -3.93 -6.74
CA ASN A 55 -10.70 -3.63 -8.17
C ASN A 55 -11.23 -2.24 -8.58
N TRP A 56 -12.09 -1.64 -7.75
CA TRP A 56 -12.66 -0.31 -7.97
C TRP A 56 -11.70 0.84 -7.64
N LEU A 57 -10.55 0.56 -7.00
CA LEU A 57 -9.63 1.57 -6.48
C LEU A 57 -9.21 2.59 -7.54
N PHE A 58 -8.90 2.17 -8.77
CA PHE A 58 -8.47 3.07 -9.85
C PHE A 58 -9.61 3.88 -10.48
N LEU A 59 -10.86 3.46 -10.28
CA LEU A 59 -12.02 4.21 -10.74
C LEU A 59 -12.26 5.43 -9.85
N GLU A 60 -12.05 5.25 -8.55
CA GLU A 60 -12.26 6.29 -7.56
C GLU A 60 -11.01 7.16 -7.36
N PHE A 61 -9.83 6.54 -7.39
CA PHE A 61 -8.54 7.17 -7.12
C PHE A 61 -7.56 6.94 -8.29
N PRO A 62 -7.80 7.55 -9.46
CA PRO A 62 -6.90 7.44 -10.61
C PRO A 62 -5.50 8.02 -10.36
N GLU A 63 -5.33 8.81 -9.30
CA GLU A 63 -4.04 9.38 -8.87
C GLU A 63 -3.02 8.33 -8.43
N ILE A 64 -3.47 7.14 -8.03
CA ILE A 64 -2.61 6.01 -7.63
C ILE A 64 -1.73 5.55 -8.79
N LEU A 65 -2.13 5.84 -10.03
CA LEU A 65 -1.38 5.48 -11.22
C LEU A 65 -0.47 6.63 -11.68
N PRO A 66 0.70 6.32 -12.27
CA PRO A 66 1.52 7.30 -12.96
C PRO A 66 0.71 8.06 -14.03
N GLU A 67 1.06 9.32 -14.28
CA GLU A 67 0.32 10.21 -15.18
C GLU A 67 0.10 9.62 -16.59
N LYS A 68 1.08 8.88 -17.12
CA LYS A 68 0.95 8.20 -18.41
C LYS A 68 -0.20 7.18 -18.39
N ARG A 69 -0.23 6.30 -17.39
CA ARG A 69 -1.29 5.30 -17.21
C ARG A 69 -2.63 5.95 -16.93
N ARG A 70 -2.65 6.99 -16.11
CA ARG A 70 -3.87 7.76 -15.81
C ARG A 70 -4.55 8.28 -17.08
N ARG A 71 -3.76 8.74 -18.05
CA ARG A 71 -4.27 9.20 -19.35
C ARG A 71 -4.79 8.03 -20.21
N GLU A 72 -4.05 6.92 -20.28
CA GLU A 72 -4.47 5.71 -20.99
C GLU A 72 -5.82 5.18 -20.46
N PHE A 73 -5.96 5.06 -19.13
CA PHE A 73 -7.21 4.65 -18.48
C PHE A 73 -8.39 5.57 -18.81
N LYS A 74 -8.18 6.90 -18.89
CA LYS A 74 -9.22 7.85 -19.28
C LYS A 74 -9.63 7.67 -20.74
N THR A 75 -8.68 7.47 -21.65
CA THR A 75 -8.95 7.24 -23.07
C THR A 75 -9.71 5.93 -23.30
N GLU A 76 -9.32 4.84 -22.63
CA GLU A 76 -10.01 3.55 -22.69
C GLU A 76 -11.44 3.64 -22.17
N LYS A 77 -11.66 4.37 -21.06
CA LYS A 77 -12.99 4.60 -20.50
C LYS A 77 -13.90 5.33 -21.48
N ILE A 78 -13.43 6.44 -22.06
CA ILE A 78 -14.20 7.23 -23.05
C ILE A 78 -14.53 6.39 -24.29
N SER A 79 -13.58 5.60 -24.79
CA SER A 79 -13.80 4.68 -25.92
C SER A 79 -14.85 3.60 -25.60
N SER A 80 -14.80 3.05 -24.39
CA SER A 80 -15.76 2.04 -23.93
C SER A 80 -17.17 2.62 -23.74
N GLU A 81 -17.30 3.87 -23.28
CA GLU A 81 -18.58 4.57 -23.11
C GLU A 81 -19.19 4.93 -24.47
N HIS A 82 -18.40 5.42 -25.41
CA HIS A 82 -18.84 5.65 -26.80
C HIS A 82 -19.32 4.35 -27.48
N THR A 83 -18.68 3.21 -27.19
CA THR A 83 -19.10 1.91 -27.72
C THR A 83 -20.37 1.39 -27.02
N LYS A 84 -20.55 1.67 -25.73
CA LYS A 84 -21.75 1.32 -24.95
C LYS A 84 -22.99 2.13 -25.36
N ILE A 85 -22.83 3.41 -25.73
CA ILE A 85 -23.95 4.24 -26.22
C ILE A 85 -24.55 3.67 -27.52
N ILE A 86 -23.75 2.93 -28.31
CA ILE A 86 -24.21 2.30 -29.55
C ILE A 86 -24.96 0.97 -29.29
N ASN A 87 -24.70 0.29 -28.15
CA ASN A 87 -25.32 -0.99 -27.80
C ASN A 87 -25.89 -0.96 -26.38
N ASN A 88 -27.18 -0.60 -26.27
CA ASN A 88 -27.88 -0.62 -24.99
C ASN A 88 -28.00 -2.05 -24.41
N ASN A 89 -27.84 -2.09 -23.07
CA ASN A 89 -28.14 -3.17 -22.12
C ASN A 89 -27.11 -4.30 -21.95
N SER A 90 -26.05 -4.02 -21.18
CA SER A 90 -25.60 -4.82 -20.02
C SER A 90 -24.20 -4.36 -19.57
N PHE A 91 -24.09 -3.76 -18.38
CA PHE A 91 -22.80 -3.38 -17.79
C PHE A 91 -22.11 -4.63 -17.23
N SER A 92 -21.28 -5.26 -18.04
CA SER A 92 -20.26 -6.21 -17.59
C SER A 92 -18.92 -5.66 -18.06
N LEU A 93 -18.12 -5.13 -17.13
CA LEU A 93 -16.73 -4.79 -17.39
C LEU A 93 -15.99 -6.12 -17.64
N LYS A 94 -15.97 -6.56 -18.90
CA LYS A 94 -15.44 -7.87 -19.29
C LYS A 94 -13.95 -7.98 -19.06
N ASN A 95 -13.56 -9.20 -18.74
CA ASN A 95 -12.24 -9.76 -18.45
C ASN A 95 -11.12 -9.56 -19.51
N GLY A 96 -11.28 -8.69 -20.51
CA GLY A 96 -10.36 -8.59 -21.66
C GLY A 96 -8.94 -8.11 -21.31
N MET A 97 -8.81 -7.14 -20.39
CA MET A 97 -7.51 -6.66 -19.90
C MET A 97 -6.73 -7.71 -19.09
N PHE A 98 -7.37 -8.82 -18.70
CA PHE A 98 -6.81 -9.76 -17.74
C PHE A 98 -6.00 -10.90 -18.39
N GLU A 99 -6.18 -11.17 -19.69
CA GLU A 99 -5.46 -12.26 -20.39
C GLU A 99 -4.10 -11.82 -20.99
N GLU A 100 -3.93 -10.53 -21.33
CA GLU A 100 -2.71 -10.03 -21.99
C GLU A 100 -1.50 -9.98 -21.05
N GLY A 101 -1.70 -9.67 -19.76
CA GLY A 101 -0.64 -9.66 -18.76
C GLY A 101 -0.03 -11.04 -18.49
N GLU A 102 -0.85 -12.09 -18.47
CA GLU A 102 -0.36 -13.48 -18.34
C GLU A 102 0.39 -13.96 -19.59
N LYS A 103 -0.06 -13.56 -20.78
CA LYS A 103 0.62 -13.87 -22.06
C LYS A 103 1.98 -13.19 -22.18
N TYR A 104 2.09 -11.92 -21.78
CA TYR A 104 3.36 -11.19 -21.82
C TYR A 104 4.43 -11.86 -20.93
N TRP A 105 4.03 -12.39 -19.76
CA TRP A 105 4.94 -13.04 -18.82
C TRP A 105 5.46 -14.41 -19.29
N LYS A 106 4.57 -15.28 -19.80
CA LYS A 106 4.98 -16.58 -20.37
C LYS A 106 6.00 -16.44 -21.50
N ASN A 107 5.92 -15.33 -22.23
CA ASN A 107 6.77 -15.09 -23.39
C ASN A 107 8.13 -14.47 -23.06
N ASN A 108 8.28 -13.77 -21.93
CA ASN A 108 9.49 -12.98 -21.68
C ASN A 108 10.39 -13.51 -20.55
N TYR A 109 9.87 -14.18 -19.51
CA TYR A 109 10.70 -14.47 -18.32
C TYR A 109 10.37 -15.80 -17.61
N GLY A 110 9.83 -16.78 -18.32
CA GLY A 110 9.55 -18.12 -17.79
C GLY A 110 10.81 -18.93 -17.47
N GLY A 111 11.54 -18.58 -16.40
CA GLY A 111 12.66 -19.38 -15.90
C GLY A 111 13.60 -18.62 -14.97
N GLY A 112 13.31 -18.60 -13.67
CA GLY A 112 14.25 -18.10 -12.68
C GLY A 112 13.64 -17.97 -11.29
N SER A 113 13.75 -19.03 -10.49
CA SER A 113 13.48 -18.96 -9.05
C SER A 113 14.61 -18.19 -8.39
N ALA A 114 14.32 -16.99 -7.88
CA ALA A 114 15.25 -16.22 -7.06
C ALA A 114 14.62 -15.99 -5.68
N VAL A 115 14.92 -16.90 -4.77
CA VAL A 115 14.78 -16.70 -3.33
C VAL A 115 15.83 -15.66 -2.93
N VAL A 116 15.42 -14.51 -2.41
CA VAL A 116 16.32 -13.64 -1.63
C VAL A 116 15.60 -13.13 -0.39
N GLN A 117 16.24 -13.40 0.74
CA GLN A 117 15.82 -13.18 2.11
C GLN A 117 16.54 -11.92 2.64
N GLY A 118 15.77 -11.00 3.23
CA GLY A 118 16.23 -9.97 4.17
C GLY A 118 17.14 -8.85 3.65
N TYR A 119 16.56 -7.69 3.33
CA TYR A 119 17.30 -6.43 3.29
C TYR A 119 16.92 -5.60 4.53
N VAL A 120 17.91 -5.20 5.32
CA VAL A 120 17.77 -4.25 6.44
C VAL A 120 18.51 -2.98 6.03
N TYR A 121 17.79 -1.89 5.82
CA TYR A 121 18.37 -0.57 5.63
C TYR A 121 18.82 -0.02 6.98
N ASN A 122 20.08 0.43 7.10
CA ASN A 122 20.63 0.91 8.36
C ASN A 122 20.96 2.41 8.28
N LYS A 123 20.15 3.23 8.94
CA LYS A 123 20.27 4.70 8.99
C LYS A 123 21.53 5.19 9.75
N ASN A 124 22.24 4.33 10.48
CA ASN A 124 23.29 4.75 11.42
C ASN A 124 24.69 4.99 10.82
N GLN A 125 24.86 5.00 9.49
CA GLN A 125 26.16 5.35 8.88
C GLN A 125 26.27 6.80 8.37
N VAL A 126 25.21 7.62 8.47
CA VAL A 126 25.21 8.96 7.85
C VAL A 126 25.69 10.10 8.78
N ASN A 127 25.95 9.84 10.07
CA ASN A 127 26.30 10.90 11.05
C ASN A 127 27.68 10.71 11.72
N ALA A 128 28.70 10.30 10.98
CA ALA A 128 30.06 10.17 11.53
C ALA A 128 31.15 10.81 10.66
N LEU A 129 30.92 11.97 10.06
CA LEU A 129 31.98 12.79 9.49
C LEU A 129 31.63 14.28 9.63
N THR A 130 32.06 14.91 10.71
CA THR A 130 32.70 16.24 10.69
C THR A 130 33.15 16.57 12.10
N ASP A 131 34.43 16.28 12.39
CA ASP A 131 35.30 17.16 13.19
C ASP A 131 36.73 16.58 13.21
N ASN A 132 37.49 16.86 12.14
CA ASN A 132 38.84 17.40 12.28
C ASN A 132 39.44 17.85 10.93
N PRO A 133 40.26 18.90 10.92
CA PRO A 133 40.78 19.49 9.70
C PRO A 133 42.16 18.90 9.34
N GLN A 134 42.38 18.66 8.04
CA GLN A 134 43.62 18.85 7.27
C GLN A 134 43.88 17.73 6.26
N GLY A 135 44.13 18.13 5.01
CA GLY A 135 45.04 17.40 4.12
C GLY A 135 44.41 16.74 2.89
N LYS A 136 44.25 17.55 1.82
CA LYS A 136 44.38 17.21 0.39
C LYS A 136 44.42 15.71 0.01
N ASN A 137 43.46 15.27 -0.81
CA ASN A 137 43.71 14.91 -2.21
C ASN A 137 42.38 14.68 -2.96
N CYS A 138 42.34 15.15 -4.21
CA CYS A 138 41.24 15.01 -5.16
C CYS A 138 41.06 13.54 -5.58
N GLY A 139 39.82 13.09 -5.49
CA GLY A 139 39.26 11.89 -6.10
C GLY A 139 37.78 11.90 -5.78
N GLU A 140 36.94 12.28 -6.74
CA GLU A 140 35.49 12.39 -6.58
C GLU A 140 34.92 11.03 -6.17
N GLU A 141 34.50 10.90 -4.91
CA GLU A 141 33.64 9.80 -4.47
C GLU A 141 32.26 10.01 -5.10
N LEU A 142 32.05 9.36 -6.25
CA LEU A 142 30.71 9.13 -6.75
C LEU A 142 30.01 8.17 -5.76
N GLY A 143 29.31 8.74 -4.78
CA GLY A 143 28.61 8.01 -3.73
C GLY A 143 27.80 6.87 -4.32
N LYS A 144 28.14 5.63 -3.94
CA LYS A 144 27.32 4.46 -4.27
C LYS A 144 25.95 4.68 -3.64
N VAL A 145 24.94 4.93 -4.46
CA VAL A 145 23.55 4.75 -4.04
C VAL A 145 23.42 3.28 -3.65
N GLU A 146 23.24 3.00 -2.36
CA GLU A 146 23.01 1.64 -1.90
C GLU A 146 21.78 1.08 -2.62
N SER A 147 21.92 -0.12 -3.18
CA SER A 147 20.84 -0.77 -3.93
C SER A 147 19.72 -1.18 -2.97
N PHE A 148 18.51 -0.68 -3.20
CA PHE A 148 17.29 -1.05 -2.48
C PHE A 148 16.22 -1.60 -3.44
N PRO A 149 15.22 -2.38 -2.98
CA PRO A 149 14.17 -2.89 -3.85
C PRO A 149 13.46 -1.77 -4.59
N GLY A 150 13.35 -1.81 -5.92
CA GLY A 150 12.70 -0.73 -6.67
C GLY A 150 13.52 0.56 -6.82
N CYS A 151 14.84 0.51 -6.62
CA CYS A 151 15.73 1.66 -6.84
C CYS A 151 15.61 2.24 -8.25
N ASP A 152 15.44 1.39 -9.27
CA ASP A 152 15.28 1.80 -10.67
C ASP A 152 13.88 2.34 -11.02
N ALA A 153 12.91 2.27 -10.09
CA ALA A 153 11.57 2.76 -10.33
C ALA A 153 11.50 4.28 -10.23
N THR A 154 10.78 4.90 -11.16
CA THR A 154 10.53 6.35 -11.20
C THR A 154 9.19 6.75 -10.57
N PHE A 155 8.39 5.76 -10.16
CA PHE A 155 7.12 5.97 -9.48
C PHE A 155 6.90 4.86 -8.44
N ARG A 156 6.74 5.21 -7.17
CA ARG A 156 6.73 4.25 -6.07
C ARG A 156 5.52 4.46 -5.16
N ILE A 157 4.87 3.34 -4.83
CA ILE A 157 3.68 3.30 -4.00
C ILE A 157 3.99 2.54 -2.72
N LEU A 158 3.47 2.98 -1.57
CA LEU A 158 3.45 2.19 -0.33
C LEU A 158 2.01 1.92 0.10
N GLU A 159 1.61 0.66 0.24
CA GLU A 159 0.38 0.28 0.95
C GLU A 159 0.71 -0.10 2.40
N VAL A 160 0.20 0.68 3.36
CA VAL A 160 0.29 0.37 4.79
C VAL A 160 -0.95 -0.42 5.20
N GLY A 161 -0.78 -1.44 6.03
CA GLY A 161 -1.87 -2.36 6.42
C GLY A 161 -2.33 -3.22 5.25
N CYS A 162 -1.38 -3.88 4.57
CA CYS A 162 -1.66 -4.62 3.35
C CYS A 162 -2.57 -5.85 3.55
N GLY A 163 -2.66 -6.36 4.78
CA GLY A 163 -3.46 -7.53 5.13
C GLY A 163 -3.17 -8.72 4.21
N ALA A 164 -4.24 -9.37 3.72
CA ALA A 164 -4.11 -10.50 2.78
C ALA A 164 -3.87 -10.08 1.31
N GLY A 165 -3.69 -8.77 1.02
CA GLY A 165 -3.34 -8.27 -0.32
C GLY A 165 -4.50 -7.90 -1.24
N ASN A 166 -5.70 -7.69 -0.71
CA ASN A 166 -6.91 -7.40 -1.52
C ASN A 166 -6.85 -6.08 -2.31
N SER A 167 -6.00 -5.12 -1.93
CA SER A 167 -5.65 -3.97 -2.80
C SER A 167 -4.31 -4.18 -3.50
N VAL A 168 -3.32 -4.75 -2.81
CA VAL A 168 -1.99 -5.09 -3.35
C VAL A 168 -2.09 -5.77 -4.72
N PHE A 169 -2.86 -6.85 -4.86
CA PHE A 169 -2.89 -7.62 -6.11
C PHE A 169 -3.60 -6.91 -7.26
N PRO A 170 -4.76 -6.25 -7.06
CA PRO A 170 -5.31 -5.35 -8.07
C PRO A 170 -4.33 -4.26 -8.52
N ILE A 171 -3.58 -3.63 -7.59
CA ILE A 171 -2.54 -2.64 -7.92
C ILE A 171 -1.42 -3.28 -8.72
N LEU A 172 -0.85 -4.38 -8.24
CA LEU A 172 0.25 -5.07 -8.90
C LEU A 172 -0.12 -5.48 -10.34
N LYS A 173 -1.37 -5.92 -10.55
CA LYS A 173 -1.88 -6.30 -11.88
C LYS A 173 -1.92 -5.12 -12.86
N VAL A 174 -2.17 -3.91 -12.38
CA VAL A 174 -2.13 -2.69 -13.21
C VAL A 174 -0.68 -2.22 -13.42
N LEU A 175 0.14 -2.30 -12.37
CA LEU A 175 1.52 -1.80 -12.39
C LEU A 175 2.49 -2.71 -13.16
N CYS A 176 2.27 -4.03 -13.22
CA CYS A 176 3.18 -4.94 -13.92
C CYS A 176 3.32 -4.66 -15.43
N ASN A 177 2.36 -3.92 -16.02
CA ASN A 177 2.40 -3.43 -17.40
C ASN A 177 2.86 -1.96 -17.50
N THR A 178 3.43 -1.42 -16.43
CA THR A 178 3.87 -0.02 -16.31
C THR A 178 5.34 0.03 -15.91
N PRO A 179 6.27 0.00 -16.87
CA PRO A 179 7.70 0.09 -16.58
C PRO A 179 8.05 1.31 -15.72
N GLY A 180 9.00 1.14 -14.82
CA GLY A 180 9.42 2.20 -13.89
C GLY A 180 8.49 2.39 -12.69
N THR A 181 7.64 1.41 -12.36
CA THR A 181 6.80 1.42 -11.16
C THR A 181 7.23 0.37 -10.15
N PHE A 182 7.06 0.65 -8.86
CA PHE A 182 7.33 -0.31 -7.79
C PHE A 182 6.33 -0.17 -6.64
N LEU A 183 5.85 -1.29 -6.10
CA LEU A 183 4.91 -1.33 -5.00
C LEU A 183 5.60 -1.85 -3.73
N TYR A 184 5.64 -1.03 -2.70
CA TYR A 184 5.89 -1.47 -1.35
C TYR A 184 4.56 -1.78 -0.68
N CYS A 185 4.53 -2.82 0.14
CA CYS A 185 3.39 -3.07 1.01
C CYS A 185 3.86 -3.61 2.35
N CYS A 186 3.23 -3.15 3.42
CA CYS A 186 3.59 -3.59 4.76
C CYS A 186 2.39 -3.81 5.64
N ASP A 187 2.59 -4.67 6.63
CA ASP A 187 1.64 -4.91 7.71
C ASP A 187 2.46 -5.21 8.97
N PHE A 188 1.96 -4.82 10.12
CA PHE A 188 2.63 -5.12 11.39
C PHE A 188 2.44 -6.60 11.79
N ALA A 189 1.41 -7.27 11.26
CA ALA A 189 1.18 -8.69 11.42
C ALA A 189 1.98 -9.49 10.39
N SER A 190 2.94 -10.30 10.86
CA SER A 190 3.76 -11.14 9.97
C SER A 190 2.94 -12.11 9.13
N GLY A 191 1.83 -12.63 9.66
CA GLY A 191 0.93 -13.53 8.94
C GLY A 191 0.26 -12.89 7.73
N ALA A 192 -0.02 -11.58 7.77
CA ALA A 192 -0.50 -10.83 6.60
C ALA A 192 0.56 -10.80 5.50
N VAL A 193 1.79 -10.41 5.86
CA VAL A 193 2.94 -10.35 4.93
C VAL A 193 3.23 -11.72 4.32
N GLU A 194 3.12 -12.80 5.10
CA GLU A 194 3.26 -14.17 4.62
C GLU A 194 2.18 -14.56 3.61
N LEU A 195 0.91 -14.18 3.85
CA LEU A 195 -0.17 -14.40 2.89
C LEU A 195 0.10 -13.67 1.57
N VAL A 196 0.56 -12.42 1.62
CA VAL A 196 0.92 -11.65 0.43
C VAL A 196 2.06 -12.31 -0.32
N LYS A 197 3.15 -12.69 0.36
CA LYS A 197 4.33 -13.33 -0.26
C LYS A 197 4.02 -14.71 -0.83
N SER A 198 3.07 -15.43 -0.25
CA SER A 198 2.68 -16.78 -0.68
C SER A 198 1.69 -16.78 -1.85
N HIS A 199 1.15 -15.61 -2.22
CA HIS A 199 0.21 -15.49 -3.32
C HIS A 199 0.89 -15.70 -4.67
N SER A 200 0.23 -16.41 -5.60
CA SER A 200 0.81 -16.77 -6.90
C SER A 200 1.19 -15.56 -7.78
N SER A 201 0.47 -14.45 -7.63
CA SER A 201 0.75 -13.20 -8.34
C SER A 201 1.84 -12.35 -7.68
N TYR A 202 2.38 -12.73 -6.52
CA TYR A 202 3.47 -12.01 -5.88
C TYR A 202 4.74 -12.08 -6.74
N ASN A 203 5.38 -10.94 -6.97
CA ASN A 203 6.61 -10.86 -7.75
C ASN A 203 7.54 -9.79 -7.15
N SER A 204 8.71 -10.24 -6.66
CA SER A 204 9.70 -9.38 -6.01
C SER A 204 10.34 -8.33 -6.93
N ALA A 205 10.22 -8.48 -8.25
CA ALA A 205 10.69 -7.48 -9.21
C ALA A 205 9.81 -6.22 -9.27
N TRP A 206 8.55 -6.34 -8.85
CA TRP A 206 7.55 -5.27 -8.94
C TRP A 206 6.96 -4.88 -7.59
N CYS A 207 7.14 -5.73 -6.58
CA CYS A 207 6.60 -5.53 -5.26
C CYS A 207 7.55 -6.01 -4.17
N SER A 208 7.59 -5.30 -3.03
CA SER A 208 8.27 -5.74 -1.82
C SER A 208 7.31 -5.70 -0.63
N ALA A 209 6.98 -6.88 -0.10
CA ALA A 209 6.20 -7.02 1.12
C ALA A 209 7.12 -7.14 2.36
N PHE A 210 6.85 -6.40 3.42
CA PHE A 210 7.68 -6.42 4.65
C PHE A 210 6.85 -6.18 5.92
N VAL A 211 7.35 -6.68 7.05
CA VAL A 211 6.71 -6.44 8.35
C VAL A 211 7.14 -5.07 8.84
N HIS A 212 6.18 -4.22 9.17
CA HIS A 212 6.45 -2.88 9.68
C HIS A 212 5.29 -2.40 10.53
N ASP A 213 5.59 -1.96 11.75
CA ASP A 213 4.66 -1.24 12.60
C ASP A 213 4.83 0.26 12.35
N VAL A 214 3.80 0.90 11.80
CA VAL A 214 3.81 2.34 11.51
C VAL A 214 3.88 3.19 12.77
N CYS A 215 3.57 2.61 13.94
CA CYS A 215 3.67 3.30 15.23
C CYS A 215 5.06 3.15 15.87
N ASP A 216 6.00 2.42 15.27
CA ASP A 216 7.35 2.23 15.77
C ASP A 216 8.38 2.99 14.91
N ASP A 217 8.66 4.24 15.32
CA ASP A 217 9.64 5.14 14.69
C ASP A 217 11.06 4.54 14.61
N ALA A 218 11.39 3.53 15.41
CA ALA A 218 12.72 2.93 15.42
C ALA A 218 12.91 1.91 14.29
N LEU A 219 11.82 1.46 13.64
CA LEU A 219 11.89 0.50 12.56
C LEU A 219 12.29 1.18 11.24
N PRO A 220 13.39 0.77 10.59
CA PRO A 220 13.75 1.32 9.30
C PRO A 220 12.84 0.77 8.19
N TYR A 221 12.49 1.63 7.25
CA TYR A 221 11.92 1.21 5.97
C TYR A 221 13.00 0.55 5.10
N PRO A 222 12.66 -0.40 4.21
CA PRO A 222 13.61 -1.04 3.30
C PRO A 222 14.00 -0.14 2.12
N PHE A 223 13.86 1.18 2.29
CA PHE A 223 14.09 2.20 1.28
C PHE A 223 14.43 3.55 1.92
N PRO A 224 15.12 4.47 1.21
CA PRO A 224 15.42 5.80 1.71
C PRO A 224 14.18 6.68 1.92
N ASP A 225 14.32 7.70 2.76
CA ASP A 225 13.29 8.73 2.96
C ASP A 225 13.01 9.50 1.64
N GLU A 226 11.80 10.07 1.50
CA GLU A 226 11.41 10.96 0.37
C GLU A 226 11.40 10.33 -1.04
N ILE A 227 11.27 9.00 -1.16
CA ILE A 227 11.24 8.32 -2.48
C ILE A 227 9.86 7.92 -3.01
N LEU A 228 8.82 8.09 -2.18
CA LEU A 228 7.46 7.59 -2.44
C LEU A 228 6.61 8.67 -3.12
N ASP A 229 5.87 8.27 -4.15
CA ASP A 229 4.92 9.14 -4.85
C ASP A 229 3.51 9.02 -4.29
N VAL A 230 3.15 7.84 -3.77
CA VAL A 230 1.82 7.52 -3.25
C VAL A 230 1.94 6.67 -2.00
N ILE A 231 1.16 7.01 -0.96
CA ILE A 231 0.97 6.15 0.21
C ILE A 231 -0.53 5.87 0.34
N LEU A 232 -0.87 4.60 0.49
CA LEU A 232 -2.23 4.11 0.67
C LEU A 232 -2.41 3.65 2.12
N LEU A 233 -3.36 4.28 2.80
CA LEU A 233 -3.76 3.99 4.18
C LEU A 233 -5.25 3.63 4.17
N VAL A 234 -5.57 2.36 3.93
CA VAL A 234 -6.98 1.94 3.83
C VAL A 234 -7.40 1.20 5.09
N PHE A 235 -8.26 1.85 5.90
CA PHE A 235 -8.69 1.39 7.23
C PHE A 235 -7.56 1.22 8.27
N VAL A 236 -6.41 1.87 8.06
CA VAL A 236 -5.26 1.80 8.97
C VAL A 236 -5.41 2.78 10.13
N LEU A 237 -5.69 4.06 9.84
CA LEU A 237 -5.70 5.10 10.88
C LEU A 237 -6.75 4.81 11.97
N SER A 238 -7.88 4.20 11.61
CA SER A 238 -8.90 3.75 12.57
C SER A 238 -8.44 2.68 13.57
N THR A 239 -7.26 2.08 13.36
CA THR A 239 -6.68 1.05 14.24
C THR A 239 -5.59 1.59 15.15
N ILE A 240 -5.22 2.86 15.01
CA ILE A 240 -4.20 3.52 15.83
C ILE A 240 -4.90 4.27 16.97
N HIS A 241 -4.40 4.11 18.20
CA HIS A 241 -4.96 4.81 19.35
C HIS A 241 -4.79 6.33 19.19
N PRO A 242 -5.82 7.17 19.46
CA PRO A 242 -5.79 8.62 19.22
C PRO A 242 -4.61 9.35 19.91
N ASP A 243 -4.20 8.90 21.10
CA ASP A 243 -3.06 9.47 21.82
C ASP A 243 -1.70 9.22 21.13
N ARG A 244 -1.63 8.21 20.24
CA ARG A 244 -0.48 7.99 19.33
C ARG A 244 -0.68 8.71 18.00
N ASP A 245 -1.95 8.91 17.63
CA ASP A 245 -2.37 9.42 16.34
C ASP A 245 -2.05 10.92 16.16
N GLU A 246 -2.08 11.77 17.20
CA GLU A 246 -1.77 13.20 17.03
C GLU A 246 -0.37 13.48 16.45
N HIS A 247 0.63 12.64 16.79
CA HIS A 247 1.99 12.76 16.26
C HIS A 247 2.20 11.91 15.00
N GLU A 248 1.65 10.70 14.98
CA GLU A 248 1.86 9.73 13.90
C GLU A 248 0.96 9.96 12.68
N SER A 249 -0.30 10.38 12.88
CA SER A 249 -1.11 10.91 11.78
C SER A 249 -0.44 12.13 11.17
N HIS A 250 0.15 13.06 11.94
CA HIS A 250 0.86 14.19 11.33
C HIS A 250 2.10 13.75 10.55
N LYS A 251 2.92 12.80 11.00
CA LYS A 251 4.09 12.33 10.24
C LYS A 251 3.72 11.50 9.01
N ALA A 252 2.80 10.54 9.17
CA ALA A 252 2.25 9.78 8.06
C ALA A 252 1.56 10.69 7.05
N MET A 253 0.91 11.78 7.50
CA MET A 253 0.25 12.76 6.63
C MET A 253 1.21 13.83 6.07
N VAL A 254 2.33 14.14 6.74
CA VAL A 254 3.36 15.10 6.27
C VAL A 254 4.19 14.50 5.12
N GLN A 255 4.29 13.18 5.02
CA GLN A 255 4.81 12.48 3.83
C GLN A 255 3.76 12.35 2.71
N VAL A 256 2.49 12.72 2.96
CA VAL A 256 1.32 12.40 2.13
C VAL A 256 0.65 13.66 1.62
N SER A 257 0.77 13.92 0.32
CA SER A 257 -0.23 14.73 -0.36
C SER A 257 -1.39 13.84 -0.80
N LYS A 258 -2.53 13.97 -0.09
CA LYS A 258 -3.91 13.50 -0.38
C LYS A 258 -4.30 12.13 0.18
N THR A 259 -4.88 12.18 1.37
CA THR A 259 -5.61 11.10 2.05
C THR A 259 -6.85 10.69 1.25
N ILE A 260 -7.00 9.39 1.03
CA ILE A 260 -8.25 8.77 0.60
C ILE A 260 -9.10 8.53 1.85
N GLN A 261 -10.22 9.23 1.97
CA GLN A 261 -11.19 9.00 3.03
C GLN A 261 -11.86 7.64 2.83
N SER A 262 -11.87 6.81 3.88
CA SER A 262 -12.57 5.53 3.90
C SER A 262 -14.09 5.74 3.89
N GLY A 263 -14.75 5.42 2.79
CA GLY A 263 -16.18 5.17 2.75
C GLY A 263 -16.47 3.76 3.29
N ASP A 264 -17.39 3.66 4.25
CA ASP A 264 -17.88 2.40 4.81
C ASP A 264 -18.52 1.53 3.71
N PHE A 265 -17.94 0.35 3.45
CA PHE A 265 -18.62 -0.71 2.71
C PHE A 265 -19.43 -1.55 3.69
N GLY A 266 -20.76 -1.43 3.59
CA GLY A 266 -21.69 -2.33 4.28
C GLY A 266 -21.39 -3.79 3.95
N SER A 267 -21.33 -4.62 5.00
CA SER A 267 -21.45 -6.07 4.86
C SER A 267 -22.89 -6.45 4.48
N PRO A 268 -23.09 -7.56 3.74
CA PRO A 268 -24.40 -8.05 3.31
C PRO A 268 -25.32 -8.49 4.45
#